data_AF-A0A4Y2UVZ1-F1
#
_entry.id   AF-A0A4Y2UVZ1-F1
#
_cell.length_a   1.000
_cell.length_b   1.000
_cell.length_c   1.000
_cell.angle_alpha   90.00
_cell.angle_beta   90.00
_cell.angle_gamma   90.00
#
_symmetry.space_group_name_H-M   'P 1'
#
loop_
_entity.id
_entity.type
_entity.pdbx_description
1 polymer ?
#
loop_
_entity_poly.entity_id
_entity_poly.type
_entity_poly.pdbx_seq_one_letter_code
_entity_poly.pdbx_strand_id
1 'polypeptide(L)'
;MAKIGKSFKKDAKEITRVLKELDEEKIAALEKEMETKGEYTLSVNGNDFVITKDMVNINRSQKTVHVEEIIPAVIEPSFGIGRIMYAIWEHSFRVRDGDEMRTYFALPPVVSPLKCSVLPLSGHPDFAPFVTTL
;
A
#
# COMPACT_ATOMS: atom_id res chain seq x y z
N MET A 1 14.41 -35.00 1.80
CA MET A 1 14.92 -34.12 2.89
C MET A 1 15.65 -34.87 4.02
N ALA A 2 15.21 -36.06 4.44
CA ALA A 2 15.84 -36.78 5.57
C ALA A 2 17.31 -37.19 5.35
N LYS A 3 17.75 -37.43 4.10
CA LYS A 3 19.14 -37.82 3.80
C LYS A 3 20.12 -36.65 3.78
N ILE A 4 19.77 -35.54 3.11
CA ILE A 4 20.57 -34.30 3.12
C ILE A 4 20.79 -33.80 4.55
N GLY A 5 19.75 -33.83 5.40
CA GLY A 5 19.84 -33.47 6.81
C GLY A 5 20.77 -34.37 7.63
N LYS A 6 20.82 -35.68 7.32
CA LYS A 6 21.72 -36.63 8.00
C LYS A 6 23.17 -36.50 7.52
N SER A 7 23.38 -36.28 6.22
CA SER A 7 24.71 -36.22 5.60
C SER A 7 25.43 -34.91 5.88
N PHE A 8 24.72 -33.77 5.83
CA PHE A 8 25.35 -32.44 5.91
C PHE A 8 25.04 -31.66 7.19
N LYS A 9 24.19 -32.19 8.08
CA LYS A 9 23.89 -31.65 9.42
C LYS A 9 23.66 -30.13 9.44
N LYS A 10 24.66 -29.34 9.85
CA LYS A 10 24.59 -27.88 9.98
C LYS A 10 24.46 -27.20 8.62
N ASP A 11 25.10 -27.75 7.59
CA ASP A 11 25.15 -27.17 6.23
C ASP A 11 23.93 -27.57 5.39
N ALA A 12 23.14 -28.55 5.85
CA ALA A 12 21.95 -29.03 5.15
C ALA A 12 20.91 -27.92 4.88
N LYS A 13 20.79 -26.95 5.80
CA LYS A 13 19.85 -25.83 5.65
C LYS A 13 20.27 -24.91 4.50
N GLU A 14 21.57 -24.65 4.39
CA GLU A 14 22.14 -23.78 3.37
C GLU A 14 22.10 -24.45 1.99
N ILE A 15 22.50 -25.72 1.91
CA ILE A 15 22.41 -26.53 0.68
C ILE A 15 20.96 -26.58 0.17
N THR A 16 19.99 -26.78 1.06
CA THR A 16 18.56 -26.80 0.68
C THR A 16 18.07 -25.45 0.17
N ARG A 17 18.61 -24.34 0.69
CA ARG A 17 18.27 -23.00 0.21
C ARG A 17 18.80 -22.81 -1.21
N VAL A 18 20.08 -23.10 -1.44
CA VAL A 18 20.70 -22.97 -2.76
C VAL A 18 20.00 -23.86 -3.79
N LEU A 19 19.66 -25.11 -3.45
CA LEU A 19 18.91 -25.99 -4.34
C LEU A 19 17.52 -25.47 -4.72
N LYS A 20 16.87 -24.67 -3.86
CA LYS A 20 15.57 -24.04 -4.15
C LYS A 20 15.69 -22.78 -5.02
N GLU A 21 16.85 -22.14 -5.01
CA GLU A 21 17.14 -20.90 -5.74
C GLU A 21 17.81 -21.18 -7.11
N LEU A 22 18.04 -22.46 -7.46
CA LEU A 22 18.59 -22.83 -8.75
C LEU A 22 17.65 -22.39 -9.88
N ASP A 23 18.26 -21.84 -10.92
CA ASP A 23 17.61 -21.52 -12.19
C ASP A 23 17.36 -22.79 -13.03
N GLU A 24 16.51 -22.68 -14.04
CA GLU A 24 16.15 -23.82 -14.90
C GLU A 24 17.36 -24.41 -15.65
N GLU A 25 18.33 -23.56 -16.03
CA GLU A 25 19.55 -23.98 -16.73
C GLU A 25 20.44 -24.86 -15.83
N LYS A 26 20.66 -24.47 -14.58
CA LYS A 26 21.44 -25.27 -13.62
C LYS A 26 20.71 -26.52 -13.18
N ILE A 27 19.37 -26.50 -13.11
CA ILE A 27 18.58 -27.72 -12.85
C ILE A 27 18.76 -28.73 -13.99
N ALA A 28 18.80 -28.27 -15.25
CA ALA A 28 19.08 -29.13 -16.40
C ALA A 28 20.52 -29.67 -16.39
N ALA A 29 21.51 -28.85 -16.00
CA ALA A 29 22.89 -29.29 -15.84
C ALA A 29 23.04 -30.32 -14.71
N LEU A 30 22.39 -30.08 -13.56
CA LEU A 30 22.32 -31.00 -12.42
C LEU A 30 21.75 -32.36 -12.85
N GLU A 31 20.64 -32.36 -13.59
CA GLU A 31 20.02 -33.59 -14.12
C GLU A 31 20.99 -34.38 -15.01
N LYS A 32 21.68 -33.69 -15.93
CA LYS A 32 22.64 -34.31 -16.85
C LYS A 32 23.88 -34.87 -16.15
N GLU A 33 24.42 -34.15 -15.15
CA GLU A 33 25.55 -34.64 -14.36
C GLU A 33 25.15 -35.82 -13.46
N MET A 34 23.93 -35.80 -12.91
CA MET A 34 23.34 -36.91 -12.15
C MET A 34 23.12 -38.16 -13.02
N GLU A 35 22.83 -38.01 -14.31
CA GLU A 35 22.72 -39.14 -15.25
C GLU A 35 24.07 -39.68 -15.71
N THR A 36 25.05 -38.81 -15.92
CA THR A 36 26.37 -39.20 -16.47
C THR A 36 27.36 -39.67 -15.41
N LYS A 37 27.43 -39.00 -14.26
CA LYS A 37 28.40 -39.26 -13.18
C LYS A 37 27.76 -39.85 -11.92
N GLY A 38 26.45 -39.67 -11.72
CA GLY A 38 25.73 -40.13 -10.53
C GLY A 38 25.85 -39.20 -9.31
N GLU A 39 26.63 -38.12 -9.45
CA GLU A 39 26.89 -37.12 -8.42
C GLU A 39 27.05 -35.73 -9.05
N TYR A 40 26.77 -34.70 -8.24
CA TYR A 40 26.90 -33.30 -8.61
C TYR A 40 27.57 -32.52 -7.49
N THR A 41 28.60 -31.74 -7.82
CA THR A 41 29.30 -30.90 -6.83
C THR A 41 28.66 -29.52 -6.79
N LEU A 42 27.99 -29.22 -5.68
CA LEU A 42 27.39 -27.91 -5.41
C LEU A 42 28.34 -27.08 -4.54
N SER A 43 28.89 -26.00 -5.10
CA SER A 43 29.67 -25.03 -4.33
C SER A 43 28.75 -24.07 -3.58
N VAL A 44 28.79 -24.08 -2.25
CA VAL A 44 28.01 -23.20 -1.37
C VAL A 44 28.96 -22.47 -0.44
N ASN A 45 28.96 -21.14 -0.48
CA ASN A 45 29.81 -20.28 0.37
C ASN A 45 31.31 -20.64 0.34
N GLY A 46 31.81 -21.08 -0.82
CA GLY A 46 33.23 -21.47 -1.01
C GLY A 46 33.57 -22.91 -0.59
N ASN A 47 32.58 -23.68 -0.14
CA ASN A 47 32.73 -25.11 0.16
C ASN A 47 32.01 -25.96 -0.87
N ASP A 48 32.66 -27.03 -1.32
CA ASP A 48 32.11 -27.97 -2.30
C ASP A 48 31.41 -29.13 -1.60
N PHE A 49 30.13 -29.34 -1.94
CA PHE A 49 29.31 -30.41 -1.40
C PHE A 49 28.86 -31.36 -2.52
N VAL A 50 29.17 -32.65 -2.37
CA VAL A 50 28.80 -33.68 -3.33
C VAL A 50 27.37 -34.16 -3.05
N ILE A 51 26.46 -33.90 -3.98
CA ILE A 51 25.06 -34.34 -3.92
C ILE A 51 24.92 -35.57 -4.80
N THR A 52 24.38 -36.65 -4.24
CA THR A 52 24.16 -37.91 -4.94
C THR A 52 22.69 -38.08 -5.33
N LYS A 53 22.44 -38.97 -6.31
CA LYS A 53 21.09 -39.24 -6.85
C LYS A 53 20.07 -39.71 -5.80
N ASP A 54 20.52 -40.28 -4.69
CA ASP A 54 19.64 -40.72 -3.61
C ASP A 54 19.23 -39.60 -2.65
N MET A 55 19.81 -38.39 -2.80
CA MET A 55 19.54 -37.21 -2.00
C MET A 55 18.54 -36.24 -2.65
N VAL A 56 18.52 -36.18 -3.99
CA VAL A 56 17.68 -35.27 -4.77
C VAL A 56 17.00 -36.04 -5.89
N ASN A 57 15.71 -35.76 -6.10
CA ASN A 57 14.96 -36.29 -7.23
C ASN A 57 14.37 -35.11 -8.02
N ILE A 58 14.62 -35.08 -9.33
CA ILE A 58 14.17 -34.01 -10.24
C ILE A 58 12.95 -34.54 -10.97
N ASN A 59 11.80 -33.90 -10.77
CA ASN A 59 10.55 -34.28 -11.43
C ASN A 59 10.00 -33.06 -12.18
N ARG A 60 9.81 -33.19 -13.49
CA ARG A 60 9.10 -32.19 -14.30
C ARG A 60 7.63 -32.57 -14.39
N SER A 61 6.74 -31.64 -14.07
CA SER A 61 5.29 -31.84 -14.15
C SER A 61 4.61 -30.58 -14.66
N GLN A 62 3.52 -30.76 -15.41
CA GLN A 62 2.66 -29.66 -15.80
C GLN A 62 1.68 -29.38 -14.66
N LYS A 63 1.63 -28.13 -14.20
CA LYS A 63 0.67 -27.67 -13.20
C LYS A 63 -0.28 -26.67 -13.85
N THR A 64 -1.55 -27.03 -13.95
CA THR A 64 -2.59 -26.08 -14.40
C THR A 64 -2.93 -25.15 -13.24
N VAL A 65 -2.82 -23.83 -13.46
CA VAL A 65 -3.16 -22.80 -12.47
C VAL A 65 -4.46 -22.14 -12.92
N HIS A 66 -5.53 -22.30 -12.15
CA HIS A 66 -6.87 -21.81 -12.51
C HIS A 66 -7.17 -20.39 -12.03
N VAL A 67 -6.37 -19.87 -11.09
CA VAL A 67 -6.60 -18.59 -10.43
C VAL A 67 -5.29 -17.82 -10.30
N GLU A 68 -5.38 -16.51 -10.45
CA GLU A 68 -4.31 -15.57 -10.14
C GLU A 68 -4.65 -14.87 -8.83
N GLU A 69 -3.73 -14.90 -7.88
CA GLU A 69 -3.87 -14.15 -6.63
C GLU A 69 -3.32 -12.73 -6.85
N ILE A 70 -4.21 -11.74 -6.77
CA ILE A 70 -3.86 -10.33 -6.96
C ILE A 70 -3.89 -9.64 -5.59
N ILE A 71 -2.79 -8.99 -5.24
CA ILE A 71 -2.71 -8.13 -4.06
C ILE A 71 -2.99 -6.69 -4.53
N PRO A 72 -4.17 -6.11 -4.25
CA PRO A 72 -4.51 -4.78 -4.74
C PRO A 72 -3.69 -3.70 -4.04
N ALA A 73 -3.23 -2.70 -4.80
CA ALA A 73 -2.64 -1.49 -4.24
C ALA A 73 -3.74 -0.60 -3.62
N VAL A 74 -3.48 -0.04 -2.45
CA VAL A 74 -4.40 0.85 -1.73
C VAL A 74 -3.99 2.30 -1.94
N ILE A 75 -4.93 3.15 -2.38
CA ILE A 75 -4.79 4.60 -2.42
C ILE A 75 -5.77 5.18 -1.41
N GLU A 76 -5.27 5.82 -0.36
CA GLU A 76 -6.09 6.43 0.68
C GLU A 76 -5.93 7.96 0.67
N PRO A 77 -6.85 8.70 0.01
CA PRO A 77 -6.86 10.15 0.11
C PRO A 77 -7.40 10.57 1.49
N SER A 78 -6.61 11.32 2.24
CA SER A 78 -7.00 11.82 3.57
C SER A 78 -6.96 13.35 3.61
N PHE A 79 -8.09 13.96 3.96
CA PHE A 79 -8.26 15.41 3.98
C PHE A 79 -8.58 15.89 5.40
N GLY A 80 -7.69 16.73 5.96
CA GLY A 80 -7.89 17.33 7.26
C GLY A 80 -8.93 18.46 7.22
N ILE A 81 -10.20 18.16 7.47
CA ILE A 81 -11.32 19.14 7.41
C ILE A 81 -11.05 20.37 8.28
N GLY A 82 -10.49 20.20 9.47
CA GLY A 82 -10.16 21.33 10.34
C GLY A 82 -9.13 22.29 9.72
N ARG A 83 -8.12 21.75 9.01
CA ARG A 83 -7.13 22.57 8.29
C ARG A 83 -7.72 23.25 7.07
N ILE A 84 -8.59 22.54 6.33
CA ILE A 84 -9.31 23.11 5.18
C ILE A 84 -10.20 24.26 5.64
N MET A 85 -10.94 24.08 6.74
CA MET A 85 -11.79 25.11 7.32
C MET A 85 -10.98 26.33 7.76
N TYR A 86 -9.86 26.12 8.46
CA TYR A 86 -8.97 27.21 8.85
C TYR A 86 -8.44 27.98 7.63
N ALA A 87 -7.97 27.27 6.59
CA ALA A 87 -7.50 27.89 5.35
C ALA A 87 -8.60 28.70 4.65
N ILE A 88 -9.84 28.19 4.63
CA ILE A 88 -10.99 28.93 4.09
C ILE A 88 -11.22 30.23 4.89
N TRP A 89 -11.17 30.16 6.22
CA TRP A 89 -11.32 31.35 7.07
C TRP A 89 -10.25 32.39 6.79
N GLU A 90 -8.97 32.00 6.82
CA GLU A 90 -7.86 32.90 6.54
C GLU A 90 -7.98 33.54 5.14
N HIS A 91 -8.28 32.75 4.11
CA HIS A 91 -8.40 33.24 2.75
C HIS A 91 -9.65 34.11 2.51
N SER A 92 -10.69 33.98 3.34
CA SER A 92 -11.94 34.72 3.18
C SER A 92 -12.12 35.87 4.18
N PHE A 93 -11.28 35.98 5.22
CA PHE A 93 -11.35 37.04 6.21
C PHE A 93 -11.03 38.41 5.59
N ARG A 94 -11.87 39.40 5.83
CA ARG A 94 -11.74 40.77 5.32
C ARG A 94 -12.13 41.78 6.39
N VAL A 95 -11.57 42.97 6.28
CA VAL A 95 -11.90 44.15 7.09
C VAL A 95 -12.54 45.18 6.16
N ARG A 96 -13.54 45.93 6.64
CA ARG A 96 -14.20 46.98 5.86
C ARG A 96 -13.35 48.26 5.88
N ASP A 97 -13.27 48.93 4.72
CA ASP A 97 -12.62 50.22 4.63
C ASP A 97 -13.34 51.26 5.50
N GLY A 98 -12.58 51.98 6.32
CA GLY A 98 -13.09 53.03 7.20
C GLY A 98 -13.59 52.58 8.58
N ASP A 99 -13.62 51.27 8.85
CA ASP A 99 -13.95 50.74 10.18
C ASP A 99 -13.24 49.40 10.44
N GLU A 100 -12.10 49.46 11.13
CA GLU A 100 -11.27 48.29 11.45
C GLU A 100 -11.98 47.27 12.36
N MET A 101 -13.04 47.68 13.08
CA MET A 101 -13.82 46.78 13.91
C MET A 101 -14.85 45.96 13.10
N ARG A 102 -15.14 46.36 11.87
CA ARG A 102 -16.11 45.68 10.99
C ARG A 102 -15.42 44.65 10.12
N THR A 103 -15.33 43.44 10.65
CA THR A 103 -14.76 42.27 9.96
C THR A 103 -15.84 41.37 9.40
N TYR A 104 -15.53 40.63 8.32
CA TYR A 104 -16.45 39.68 7.71
C TYR A 104 -15.69 38.59 6.96
N PHE A 105 -16.35 37.44 6.72
CA PHE A 105 -15.84 36.40 5.84
C PHE A 105 -16.54 36.44 4.48
N ALA A 106 -15.77 36.49 3.40
CA ALA A 106 -16.23 36.34 2.02
C ALA A 106 -16.38 34.86 1.64
N LEU A 107 -17.21 34.10 2.38
CA LEU A 107 -17.43 32.68 2.13
C LEU A 107 -18.26 32.46 0.85
N PRO A 108 -17.96 31.42 0.05
CA PRO A 108 -18.84 31.02 -1.05
C PRO A 108 -20.24 30.68 -0.54
N PRO A 109 -21.32 31.05 -1.27
CA PRO A 109 -22.70 30.79 -0.82
C PRO A 109 -22.99 29.34 -0.46
N VAL A 110 -22.36 28.39 -1.18
CA VAL A 110 -22.51 26.94 -0.95
C VAL A 110 -22.07 26.50 0.46
N VAL A 111 -21.04 27.14 1.04
CA VAL A 111 -20.48 26.79 2.36
C VAL A 111 -20.77 27.84 3.43
N SER A 112 -21.44 28.95 3.10
CA SER A 112 -21.83 29.96 4.10
C SER A 112 -22.74 29.33 5.18
N PRO A 113 -22.51 29.58 6.49
CA PRO A 113 -23.33 29.01 7.57
C PRO A 113 -24.80 29.43 7.50
N LEU A 114 -25.04 30.70 7.15
CA LEU A 114 -26.36 31.27 6.91
C LEU A 114 -26.40 31.78 5.48
N LYS A 115 -27.47 31.44 4.75
CA LYS A 115 -27.62 31.80 3.33
C LYS A 115 -28.22 33.19 3.15
N CYS A 116 -29.12 33.57 4.05
CA CYS A 116 -29.77 34.87 4.09
C CYS A 116 -30.02 35.27 5.55
N SER A 117 -30.05 36.56 5.83
CA SER A 117 -30.46 37.13 7.11
C SER A 117 -31.52 38.19 6.82
N VAL A 118 -32.73 38.00 7.34
CA VAL A 118 -33.85 38.94 7.19
C VAL A 118 -33.96 39.72 8.49
N LEU A 119 -33.63 41.01 8.43
CA LEU A 119 -33.56 41.89 9.60
C LEU A 119 -34.44 43.13 9.33
N PRO A 120 -35.36 43.49 10.24
CA PRO A 120 -36.12 44.73 10.10
C PRO A 120 -35.20 45.93 10.33
N LEU A 121 -35.53 47.07 9.70
CA LEU A 121 -34.78 48.31 9.88
C LEU A 121 -34.82 48.83 11.33
N SER A 122 -35.94 48.58 12.03
CA SER A 122 -36.13 48.97 13.43
C SER A 122 -37.09 48.02 14.13
N GLY A 123 -37.23 48.16 15.46
CA GLY A 123 -38.19 47.40 16.26
C GLY A 123 -39.65 47.84 16.12
N HIS A 124 -40.02 48.60 15.07
CA HIS A 124 -41.39 49.06 14.88
C HIS A 124 -42.34 47.87 14.64
N PRO A 125 -43.53 47.81 15.29
CA PRO A 125 -44.44 46.67 15.19
C PRO A 125 -44.85 46.31 13.76
N ASP A 126 -44.97 47.31 12.89
CA ASP A 126 -45.35 47.12 11.47
C ASP A 126 -44.41 46.20 10.70
N PHE A 127 -43.14 46.05 11.12
CA PHE A 127 -42.20 45.15 10.45
C PHE A 127 -42.34 43.68 10.89
N ALA A 128 -42.91 43.41 12.07
CA ALA A 128 -42.98 42.07 12.65
C ALA A 128 -43.72 41.03 11.77
N PRO A 129 -44.84 41.37 11.10
CA PRO A 129 -45.54 40.44 10.21
C PRO A 129 -44.71 40.00 9.00
N PHE A 130 -43.77 40.84 8.53
CA PHE A 130 -43.02 40.57 7.31
C PHE A 130 -41.76 39.75 7.54
N VAL A 131 -41.15 39.85 8.73
CA VAL A 131 -39.90 39.15 9.06
C VAL A 131 -40.15 37.70 9.47
N THR A 132 -41.32 37.38 10.01
CA THR A 132 -41.66 36.05 10.57
C THR A 132 -42.34 35.11 9.59
N THR A 133 -42.75 35.60 8.41
CA THR A 133 -43.58 34.85 7.45
C THR A 133 -42.76 34.20 6.31
N LEU A 134 -41.42 34.32 6.36
CA LEU A 134 -40.46 33.75 5.40
C LEU A 134 -39.72 32.56 5.99
#